data_AF-A0AAE6IIU7-F1
#
_entry.id   AF-A0AAE6IIU7-F1
#
_cell.length_a   1.000
_cell.length_b   1.000
_cell.length_c   1.000
_cell.angle_alpha   90.00
_cell.angle_beta   90.00
_cell.angle_gamma   90.00
#
_symmetry.space_group_name_H-M   'P 1'
#
loop_
_entity.id
_entity.type
_entity.pdbx_description
1 polymer ?
#
loop_
_entity_poly.entity_id
_entity_poly.type
_entity_poly.pdbx_seq_one_letter_code
_entity_poly.pdbx_strand_id
1 'polypeptide(L)'
;MGEEHKLKVSARYLTKTFDLGKSKSEKVRAILNPLSKGPKKFWALKGISFDVYEGDVVGIVGVNGSGKSTLLNVLSGLLLPASGTMKIDGETSMLTVSAGLRAQLTGRENIRLKSLMMGKTNKEIDNQMQEIIEFSDLGDFIDQPVKDYSSGMKSKLGFSIAVHQDPDILIIDEALSVGDQTFAQKALAKMNEFKAQGKTIFFVSHSLQQVRQFTDKVMWIQYGDLKAIGKTAEIADEYEKWTKWFNGQSKDEKKKYQEEQKAKQIAFSEEKLTRRVQSDEKLAMDEKQHIVSHIAVGDSMRPQTWGLLSLSIIGVLLFIYQYAMWG
;
A
#
# COMPACT_ATOMS: atom_id res chain seq x y z
N MET A 1 32.40 4.36 -16.48
CA MET A 1 31.05 4.13 -17.03
C MET A 1 30.17 3.84 -15.83
N GLY A 2 29.29 4.77 -15.46
CA GLY A 2 28.41 4.57 -14.30
C GLY A 2 27.41 3.46 -14.61
N GLU A 3 27.21 2.55 -13.67
CA GLU A 3 26.15 1.55 -13.77
C GLU A 3 24.81 2.29 -13.95
N GLU A 4 24.13 2.07 -15.07
CA GLU A 4 22.76 2.52 -15.24
C GLU A 4 21.91 1.74 -14.24
N HIS A 5 21.54 2.40 -13.13
CA HIS A 5 20.61 1.83 -12.17
C HIS A 5 19.29 1.50 -12.88
N LYS A 6 18.91 0.22 -12.90
CA LYS A 6 17.70 -0.25 -13.58
C LYS A 6 16.46 0.22 -12.82
N LEU A 7 15.49 0.80 -13.53
CA LEU A 7 14.22 1.23 -12.95
C LEU A 7 13.43 0.01 -12.45
N LYS A 8 13.13 -0.05 -11.14
CA LYS A 8 12.45 -1.18 -10.52
C LYS A 8 10.97 -0.91 -10.22
N VAL A 9 10.67 0.30 -9.75
CA VAL A 9 9.30 0.77 -9.51
C VAL A 9 9.15 2.19 -10.06
N SER A 10 8.10 2.40 -10.84
CA SER A 10 7.73 3.71 -11.36
C SER A 10 6.26 3.98 -11.11
N ALA A 11 5.97 5.07 -10.41
CA ALA A 11 4.61 5.56 -10.19
C ALA A 11 4.44 6.91 -10.87
N ARG A 12 3.30 7.10 -11.54
CA ARG A 12 2.92 8.36 -12.19
C ARG A 12 1.52 8.74 -11.76
N TYR A 13 1.42 9.87 -11.06
CA TYR A 13 0.17 10.51 -10.68
C TYR A 13 -0.79 9.57 -9.94
N LEU A 14 -0.23 8.70 -9.10
CA LEU A 14 -0.95 7.68 -8.35
C LEU A 14 -1.94 8.32 -7.37
N THR A 15 -3.20 7.96 -7.47
CA THR A 15 -4.23 8.37 -6.50
C THR A 15 -4.88 7.18 -5.82
N LYS A 16 -5.42 7.44 -4.63
CA LYS A 16 -6.32 6.51 -3.95
C LYS A 16 -7.32 7.29 -3.13
N THR A 17 -8.59 6.92 -3.25
CA THR A 17 -9.70 7.53 -2.54
C THR A 17 -10.49 6.50 -1.74
N PHE A 18 -11.15 6.94 -0.68
CA PHE A 18 -12.04 6.16 0.16
C PHE A 18 -13.34 6.93 0.44
N ASP A 19 -14.46 6.21 0.52
CA ASP A 19 -15.74 6.81 0.88
C ASP A 19 -15.80 7.11 2.38
N LEU A 20 -16.09 8.35 2.74
CA LEU A 20 -16.38 8.75 4.11
C LEU A 20 -17.86 8.48 4.43
N GLY A 21 -18.08 7.70 5.49
CA GLY A 21 -19.30 7.74 6.30
C GLY A 21 -20.59 7.32 5.61
N LYS A 22 -20.64 6.14 4.99
CA LYS A 22 -21.94 5.54 4.58
C LYS A 22 -22.05 4.08 4.99
N SER A 23 -23.16 3.74 5.63
CA SER A 23 -23.57 2.35 5.84
C SER A 23 -23.78 1.65 4.47
N LYS A 24 -23.76 0.31 4.44
CA LYS A 24 -23.95 -0.46 3.18
C LYS A 24 -25.22 -0.03 2.42
N SER A 25 -26.30 0.29 3.11
CA SER A 25 -27.57 0.72 2.51
C SER A 25 -27.48 2.08 1.81
N GLU A 26 -26.71 3.03 2.34
CA GLU A 26 -26.54 4.35 1.72
C GLU A 26 -25.63 4.31 0.48
N LYS A 27 -24.73 3.32 0.39
CA LYS A 27 -23.97 3.04 -0.84
C LYS A 27 -24.89 2.50 -1.94
N VAL A 28 -25.76 1.54 -1.60
CA VAL A 28 -26.75 0.97 -2.55
C VAL A 28 -27.72 2.07 -3.02
N ARG A 29 -28.21 2.92 -2.12
CA ARG A 29 -29.11 4.03 -2.47
C ARG A 29 -28.45 5.06 -3.39
N ALA A 30 -27.14 5.27 -3.26
CA ALA A 30 -26.40 6.16 -4.15
C ALA A 30 -26.25 5.59 -5.58
N ILE A 31 -26.13 4.27 -5.71
CA ILE A 31 -26.11 3.60 -7.02
C ILE A 31 -27.47 3.70 -7.72
N LEU A 32 -28.57 3.55 -6.95
CA LEU A 32 -29.94 3.58 -7.47
C LEU A 32 -30.46 4.99 -7.79
N ASN A 33 -29.81 6.05 -7.30
CA ASN A 33 -30.22 7.43 -7.56
C ASN A 33 -29.11 8.21 -8.31
N PRO A 34 -29.23 8.37 -9.64
CA PRO A 34 -28.24 9.07 -10.47
C PRO A 34 -28.11 10.56 -10.14
N LEU A 35 -29.09 11.14 -9.45
CA LEU A 35 -29.08 12.54 -9.01
C LEU A 35 -28.45 12.72 -7.62
N SER A 36 -28.15 11.62 -6.92
CA SER A 36 -27.53 11.72 -5.60
C SER A 36 -26.06 12.09 -5.73
N LYS A 37 -25.62 13.15 -5.04
CA LYS A 37 -24.20 13.38 -4.83
C LYS A 37 -23.65 12.14 -4.10
N GLY A 38 -22.71 11.44 -4.74
CA GLY A 38 -22.07 10.25 -4.20
C GLY A 38 -21.48 10.48 -2.80
N PRO A 39 -21.01 9.43 -2.12
CA PRO A 39 -20.35 9.58 -0.82
C PRO A 39 -19.29 10.68 -0.84
N LYS A 40 -19.14 11.42 0.26
CA LYS A 40 -17.98 12.31 0.42
C LYS A 40 -16.73 11.46 0.33
N LYS A 41 -15.82 11.81 -0.57
CA LYS A 41 -14.58 11.08 -0.80
C LYS A 41 -13.43 11.70 -0.02
N PHE A 42 -12.54 10.85 0.45
CA PHE A 42 -11.28 11.21 1.08
C PHE A 42 -10.13 10.68 0.23
N TRP A 43 -9.29 11.58 -0.27
CA TRP A 43 -8.13 11.21 -1.06
C TRP A 43 -6.92 10.92 -0.16
N ALA A 44 -6.63 9.63 0.02
CA ALA A 44 -5.48 9.14 0.77
C ALA A 44 -4.16 9.36 0.01
N LEU A 45 -4.17 9.26 -1.32
CA LEU A 45 -3.06 9.62 -2.22
C LEU A 45 -3.60 10.57 -3.31
N LYS A 46 -2.87 11.65 -3.60
CA LYS A 46 -3.32 12.80 -4.42
C LYS A 46 -2.42 13.07 -5.62
N GLY A 47 -2.02 12.02 -6.33
CA GLY A 47 -1.22 12.13 -7.55
C GLY A 47 0.26 12.03 -7.26
N ILE A 48 0.67 10.97 -6.54
CA ILE A 48 2.06 10.72 -6.18
C ILE A 48 2.81 10.17 -7.41
N SER A 49 3.96 10.77 -7.72
CA SER A 49 4.87 10.33 -8.78
C SER A 49 6.27 10.13 -8.22
N PHE A 50 6.90 8.99 -8.51
CA PHE A 50 8.27 8.70 -8.11
C PHE A 50 8.87 7.58 -8.96
N ASP A 51 10.20 7.48 -8.91
CA ASP A 51 10.99 6.38 -9.46
C ASP A 51 11.91 5.81 -8.38
N VAL A 52 11.92 4.48 -8.29
CA VAL A 52 12.81 3.70 -7.41
C VAL A 52 13.56 2.72 -8.30
N TYR A 53 14.86 2.65 -8.08
CA TYR A 53 15.77 1.84 -8.87
C TYR A 53 16.16 0.58 -8.11
N GLU A 54 16.66 -0.41 -8.83
CA GLU A 54 17.13 -1.66 -8.26
C GLU A 54 18.22 -1.40 -7.21
N GLY A 55 18.13 -2.08 -6.08
CA GLY A 55 19.01 -1.91 -4.91
C GLY A 55 18.69 -0.72 -4.02
N ASP A 56 17.75 0.16 -4.39
CA ASP A 56 17.36 1.28 -3.51
C ASP A 56 16.71 0.75 -2.22
N VAL A 57 17.18 1.24 -1.07
CA VAL A 57 16.47 1.14 0.21
C VAL A 57 15.78 2.47 0.51
N VAL A 58 14.47 2.49 0.37
CA VAL A 58 13.62 3.69 0.46
C VAL A 58 12.85 3.73 1.77
N GLY A 59 13.19 4.68 2.64
CA GLY A 59 12.41 5.00 3.84
C GLY A 59 11.16 5.80 3.52
N ILE A 60 10.00 5.46 4.07
CA ILE A 60 8.78 6.29 3.94
C ILE A 60 8.45 6.92 5.29
N VAL A 61 8.50 8.25 5.34
CA VAL A 61 8.22 9.04 6.55
C VAL A 61 6.99 9.93 6.36
N GLY A 62 6.39 10.32 7.47
CA GLY A 62 5.18 11.15 7.49
C GLY A 62 4.31 10.89 8.70
N VAL A 63 3.39 11.81 8.98
CA VAL A 63 2.46 11.67 10.12
C VAL A 63 1.43 10.55 9.95
N ASN A 64 0.74 10.22 11.03
CA ASN A 64 -0.40 9.31 10.97
C ASN A 64 -1.50 9.89 10.06
N GLY A 65 -2.06 9.03 9.20
CA GLY A 65 -3.03 9.44 8.19
C GLY A 65 -2.42 10.19 6.99
N SER A 66 -1.09 10.23 6.84
CA SER A 66 -0.47 10.88 5.69
C SER A 66 -0.59 10.11 4.38
N GLY A 67 -0.90 8.81 4.41
CA GLY A 67 -1.04 7.96 3.23
C GLY A 67 0.03 6.86 3.09
N LYS A 68 0.99 6.74 4.02
CA LYS A 68 2.07 5.73 3.98
C LYS A 68 1.54 4.30 3.75
N SER A 69 0.72 3.79 4.67
CA SER A 69 0.18 2.42 4.55
C SER A 69 -0.71 2.24 3.32
N THR A 70 -1.38 3.31 2.87
CA THR A 70 -2.12 3.26 1.59
C THR A 70 -1.17 3.09 0.41
N LEU A 71 -0.05 3.81 0.36
CA LEU A 71 0.96 3.65 -0.67
C LEU A 71 1.59 2.25 -0.61
N LEU A 72 1.96 1.76 0.58
CA LEU A 72 2.51 0.41 0.74
C LEU A 72 1.54 -0.67 0.24
N ASN A 73 0.26 -0.53 0.55
CA ASN A 73 -0.77 -1.46 0.07
C ASN A 73 -0.96 -1.40 -1.44
N VAL A 74 -0.73 -0.24 -2.05
CA VAL A 74 -0.74 -0.13 -3.52
C VAL A 74 0.50 -0.79 -4.10
N LEU A 75 1.68 -0.51 -3.54
CA LEU A 75 2.95 -1.15 -3.91
C LEU A 75 2.90 -2.68 -3.80
N SER A 76 2.26 -3.22 -2.76
CA SER A 76 2.14 -4.67 -2.56
C SER A 76 1.04 -5.33 -3.40
N GLY A 77 0.29 -4.56 -4.18
CA GLY A 77 -0.85 -5.06 -4.96
C GLY A 77 -2.10 -5.37 -4.13
N LEU A 78 -2.08 -5.17 -2.81
CA LEU A 78 -3.26 -5.37 -1.94
C LEU A 78 -4.37 -4.35 -2.20
N LEU A 79 -4.03 -3.17 -2.71
CA LEU A 79 -4.98 -2.15 -3.12
C LEU A 79 -4.66 -1.67 -4.53
N LEU A 80 -5.67 -1.67 -5.41
CA LEU A 80 -5.55 -1.00 -6.69
C LEU A 80 -5.64 0.52 -6.52
N PRO A 81 -4.86 1.32 -7.27
CA PRO A 81 -5.02 2.76 -7.29
C PRO A 81 -6.39 3.16 -7.87
N ALA A 82 -6.85 4.37 -7.56
CA ALA A 82 -8.06 4.95 -8.15
C ALA A 82 -7.77 5.53 -9.54
N SER A 83 -6.60 6.13 -9.71
CA SER A 83 -6.12 6.69 -10.99
C SER A 83 -4.59 6.74 -10.99
N GLY A 84 -4.03 7.09 -12.16
CA GLY A 84 -2.58 7.08 -12.38
C GLY A 84 -2.09 5.70 -12.77
N THR A 85 -0.78 5.56 -12.90
CA THR A 85 -0.15 4.29 -13.31
C THR A 85 0.98 3.92 -12.36
N MET A 86 1.17 2.61 -12.18
CA MET A 86 2.29 2.06 -11.43
C MET A 86 2.83 0.85 -12.19
N LYS A 87 4.13 0.85 -12.46
CA LYS A 87 4.87 -0.25 -13.06
C LYS A 87 5.85 -0.78 -12.02
N ILE A 88 5.87 -2.09 -11.85
CA ILE A 88 6.73 -2.80 -10.92
C ILE A 88 7.40 -3.92 -11.71
N ASP A 89 8.73 -3.95 -11.68
CA ASP A 89 9.55 -5.01 -12.30
C ASP A 89 10.04 -5.98 -11.23
N GLY A 90 9.37 -7.12 -11.10
CA GLY A 90 9.70 -8.16 -10.13
C GLY A 90 8.61 -8.41 -9.08
N GLU A 91 8.85 -9.40 -8.23
CA GLU A 91 7.90 -9.83 -7.21
C GLU A 91 7.97 -8.96 -5.94
N THR A 92 6.81 -8.52 -5.46
CA THR A 92 6.68 -7.75 -4.21
C THR A 92 6.23 -8.66 -3.07
N SER A 93 6.90 -8.57 -1.93
CA SER A 93 6.46 -9.20 -0.68
C SER A 93 6.33 -8.18 0.43
N MET A 94 5.18 -8.18 1.09
CA MET A 94 4.92 -7.29 2.23
C MET A 94 5.15 -8.04 3.54
N LEU A 95 6.18 -7.62 4.28
CA LEU A 95 6.43 -8.01 5.66
C LEU A 95 5.49 -7.21 6.57
N THR A 96 4.33 -7.78 6.86
CA THR A 96 3.42 -7.25 7.88
C THR A 96 3.29 -8.25 9.02
N VAL A 97 3.31 -7.69 10.23
CA VAL A 97 3.36 -8.35 11.54
C VAL A 97 2.35 -9.51 11.72
N SER A 98 1.31 -9.63 10.89
CA SER A 98 0.31 -10.72 11.02
C SER A 98 -0.37 -11.15 9.72
N ALA A 99 0.10 -10.73 8.53
CA ALA A 99 -0.75 -10.82 7.35
C ALA A 99 -0.98 -12.26 6.88
N GLY A 100 -2.23 -12.69 7.04
CA GLY A 100 -2.82 -13.83 6.35
C GLY A 100 -2.39 -15.20 6.87
N LEU A 101 -1.85 -15.29 8.09
CA LEU A 101 -1.78 -16.58 8.79
C LEU A 101 -3.20 -17.07 9.10
N ARG A 102 -3.46 -18.35 8.86
CA ARG A 102 -4.71 -19.04 9.19
C ARG A 102 -4.63 -19.56 10.62
N ALA A 103 -5.43 -18.97 11.49
CA ALA A 103 -5.42 -19.26 12.92
C ALA A 103 -5.74 -20.73 13.28
N GLN A 104 -6.51 -21.42 12.45
CA GLN A 104 -6.87 -22.83 12.67
C GLN A 104 -5.79 -23.83 12.24
N LEU A 105 -4.80 -23.36 11.46
CA LEU A 105 -3.69 -24.20 10.98
C LEU A 105 -2.51 -24.08 11.93
N THR A 106 -1.65 -25.09 11.96
CA THR A 106 -0.36 -25.04 12.68
C THR A 106 0.61 -24.06 12.03
N GLY A 107 1.71 -23.73 12.72
CA GLY A 107 2.78 -22.92 12.14
C GLY A 107 3.35 -23.56 10.87
N ARG A 108 3.63 -24.86 10.90
CA ARG A 108 4.13 -25.64 9.76
C ARG A 108 3.17 -25.61 8.56
N GLU A 109 1.89 -25.79 8.81
CA GLU A 109 0.85 -25.73 7.77
C GLU A 109 0.73 -24.31 7.18
N ASN A 110 0.88 -23.27 8.00
CA ASN A 110 0.93 -21.89 7.53
C ASN A 110 2.14 -21.60 6.64
N ILE A 111 3.33 -22.13 6.98
CA ILE A 111 4.52 -22.04 6.12
C ILE A 111 4.20 -22.62 4.75
N ARG A 112 3.71 -23.87 4.70
CA ARG A 112 3.37 -24.54 3.44
C ARG A 112 2.30 -23.79 2.65
N LEU A 113 1.19 -23.41 3.30
CA LEU A 113 0.10 -22.69 2.64
C LEU A 113 0.60 -21.38 2.00
N LYS A 114 1.37 -20.59 2.74
CA LYS A 114 1.87 -19.31 2.25
C LYS A 114 2.84 -19.47 1.10
N SER A 115 3.76 -20.43 1.17
CA SER A 115 4.70 -20.69 0.09
C SER A 115 4.01 -21.21 -1.18
N LEU A 116 2.98 -22.06 -1.04
CA LEU A 116 2.14 -22.47 -2.17
C LEU A 116 1.42 -21.29 -2.82
N MET A 117 0.88 -20.36 -2.01
CA MET A 117 0.22 -19.15 -2.53
C MET A 117 1.17 -18.22 -3.30
N MET A 118 2.48 -18.32 -3.04
CA MET A 118 3.52 -17.59 -3.74
C MET A 118 4.11 -18.39 -4.91
N GLY A 119 3.50 -19.50 -5.31
CA GLY A 119 3.88 -20.26 -6.50
C GLY A 119 4.98 -21.31 -6.28
N LYS A 120 5.46 -21.52 -5.05
CA LYS A 120 6.46 -22.56 -4.77
C LYS A 120 5.85 -23.96 -4.89
N THR A 121 6.64 -24.89 -5.39
CA THR A 121 6.32 -26.32 -5.43
C THR A 121 6.48 -26.95 -4.04
N ASN A 122 5.81 -28.07 -3.79
CA ASN A 122 5.98 -28.80 -2.52
C ASN A 122 7.45 -29.18 -2.25
N LYS A 123 8.22 -29.51 -3.29
CA LYS A 123 9.64 -29.85 -3.16
C LYS A 123 10.48 -28.67 -2.66
N GLU A 124 10.26 -27.47 -3.21
CA GLU A 124 10.95 -26.25 -2.75
C GLU A 124 10.57 -25.91 -1.32
N ILE A 125 9.30 -26.09 -0.97
CA ILE A 125 8.80 -25.87 0.38
C ILE A 125 9.46 -26.82 1.37
N ASP A 126 9.53 -28.12 1.05
CA ASP A 126 10.12 -29.12 1.93
C ASP A 126 11.62 -28.86 2.15
N ASN A 127 12.32 -28.38 1.11
CA ASN A 127 13.74 -27.99 1.20
C ASN A 127 13.98 -26.77 2.10
N GLN A 128 13.05 -25.81 2.15
CA GLN A 128 13.18 -24.58 2.94
C GLN A 128 12.48 -24.64 4.30
N MET A 129 11.64 -25.66 4.54
CA MET A 129 10.79 -25.77 5.73
C MET A 129 11.62 -25.66 7.01
N GLN A 130 12.72 -26.42 7.10
CA GLN A 130 13.53 -26.48 8.31
C GLN A 130 14.22 -25.13 8.59
N GLU A 131 14.76 -24.47 7.56
CA GLU A 131 15.39 -23.16 7.67
C GLU A 131 14.40 -22.09 8.18
N ILE A 132 13.16 -22.10 7.65
CA ILE A 132 12.10 -21.17 8.08
C ILE A 132 11.74 -21.40 9.55
N ILE A 133 11.63 -22.67 9.98
CA ILE A 133 11.30 -23.04 11.35
C ILE A 133 12.39 -22.59 12.31
N GLU A 134 13.66 -22.87 12.00
CA GLU A 134 14.82 -22.47 12.80
C GLU A 134 14.95 -20.96 12.89
N PHE A 135 14.74 -20.24 11.79
CA PHE A 135 14.75 -18.78 11.80
C PHE A 135 13.64 -18.22 12.70
N SER A 136 12.45 -18.84 12.68
CA SER A 136 11.29 -18.39 13.46
C SER A 136 11.44 -18.48 14.97
N ASP A 137 12.36 -19.32 15.46
CA ASP A 137 12.65 -19.47 16.89
C ASP A 137 11.39 -19.82 17.72
N LEU A 138 10.52 -20.66 17.14
CA LEU A 138 9.25 -21.09 17.75
C LEU A 138 9.35 -22.44 18.49
N GLY A 139 10.38 -23.24 18.20
CA GLY A 139 10.54 -24.58 18.75
C GLY A 139 9.28 -25.43 18.54
N ASP A 140 8.85 -26.12 19.60
CA ASP A 140 7.72 -27.05 19.57
C ASP A 140 6.36 -26.40 19.24
N PHE A 141 6.25 -25.07 19.38
CA PHE A 141 5.02 -24.36 19.00
C PHE A 141 4.75 -24.42 17.50
N ILE A 142 5.73 -24.76 16.66
CA ILE A 142 5.55 -24.82 15.21
C ILE A 142 4.43 -25.79 14.79
N ASP A 143 4.22 -26.85 15.56
CA ASP A 143 3.20 -27.86 15.33
C ASP A 143 1.90 -27.60 16.13
N GLN A 144 1.80 -26.46 16.80
CA GLN A 144 0.58 -25.98 17.46
C GLN A 144 -0.22 -25.03 16.55
N PRO A 145 -1.56 -24.99 16.67
CA PRO A 145 -2.40 -24.04 15.94
C PRO A 145 -2.01 -22.57 16.21
N VAL A 146 -1.98 -21.75 15.16
CA VAL A 146 -1.59 -20.32 15.25
C VAL A 146 -2.54 -19.49 16.11
N LYS A 147 -3.79 -19.92 16.32
CA LYS A 147 -4.71 -19.26 17.26
C LYS A 147 -4.12 -19.18 18.68
N ASP A 148 -3.31 -20.16 19.07
CA ASP A 148 -2.73 -20.29 20.41
C ASP A 148 -1.40 -19.51 20.54
N TYR A 149 -0.92 -18.91 19.44
CA TYR A 149 0.30 -18.11 19.45
C TYR A 149 0.06 -16.73 20.07
N SER A 150 1.07 -16.26 20.81
CA SER A 150 1.17 -14.84 21.17
C SER A 150 1.29 -13.95 19.91
N SER A 151 1.06 -12.65 20.06
CA SER A 151 1.29 -11.68 18.97
C SER A 151 2.73 -11.74 18.46
N GLY A 152 3.72 -11.79 19.36
CA GLY A 152 5.13 -11.89 19.01
C GLY A 152 5.45 -13.14 18.18
N MET A 153 4.92 -14.31 18.54
CA MET A 153 5.11 -15.55 17.80
C MET A 153 4.49 -15.49 16.40
N LYS A 154 3.29 -14.90 16.27
CA LYS A 154 2.66 -14.66 14.96
C LYS A 154 3.54 -13.79 14.08
N SER A 155 4.12 -12.75 14.65
CA SER A 155 5.04 -11.85 13.96
C SER A 155 6.33 -12.56 13.54
N LYS A 156 6.94 -13.35 14.43
CA LYS A 156 8.14 -14.14 14.12
C LYS A 156 7.87 -15.09 12.96
N LEU A 157 6.77 -15.86 13.00
CA LEU A 157 6.40 -16.78 11.92
C LEU A 157 6.16 -16.04 10.59
N GLY A 158 5.35 -14.98 10.62
CA GLY A 158 5.01 -14.20 9.42
C GLY A 158 6.25 -13.59 8.76
N PHE A 159 7.15 -13.03 9.57
CA PHE A 159 8.43 -12.50 9.10
C PHE A 159 9.30 -13.62 8.51
N SER A 160 9.44 -14.75 9.22
CA SER A 160 10.28 -15.88 8.79
C SER A 160 9.81 -16.44 7.44
N ILE A 161 8.52 -16.66 7.26
CA ILE A 161 7.98 -17.12 5.97
C ILE A 161 8.32 -16.13 4.86
N ALA A 162 8.07 -14.84 5.11
CA ALA A 162 8.13 -13.85 4.06
C ALA A 162 9.56 -13.47 3.64
N VAL A 163 10.55 -13.53 4.54
CA VAL A 163 11.96 -13.36 4.17
C VAL A 163 12.52 -14.55 3.38
N HIS A 164 12.05 -15.78 3.62
CA HIS A 164 12.49 -16.95 2.84
C HIS A 164 11.77 -17.09 1.48
N GLN A 165 10.88 -16.15 1.13
CA GLN A 165 10.35 -16.09 -0.24
C GLN A 165 11.34 -15.52 -1.25
N ASP A 166 12.41 -14.87 -0.79
CA ASP A 166 13.41 -14.23 -1.65
C ASP A 166 12.85 -13.26 -2.73
N PRO A 167 11.91 -12.36 -2.37
CA PRO A 167 11.29 -11.44 -3.33
C PRO A 167 12.29 -10.45 -3.91
N ASP A 168 11.97 -9.87 -5.07
CA ASP A 168 12.75 -8.77 -5.67
C ASP A 168 12.60 -7.46 -4.89
N ILE A 169 11.40 -7.23 -4.37
CA ILE A 169 10.99 -6.00 -3.70
C ILE A 169 10.39 -6.35 -2.33
N LEU A 170 11.04 -5.90 -1.26
CA LEU A 170 10.56 -6.08 0.10
C LEU A 170 9.86 -4.82 0.61
N ILE A 171 8.68 -4.99 1.17
CA ILE A 171 7.93 -3.90 1.80
C ILE A 171 7.83 -4.19 3.29
N ILE A 172 8.42 -3.34 4.11
CA ILE A 172 8.56 -3.54 5.56
C ILE A 172 7.75 -2.46 6.27
N ASP A 173 6.63 -2.85 6.86
CA ASP A 173 5.78 -1.94 7.63
C ASP A 173 5.93 -2.21 9.13
N GLU A 174 6.77 -1.40 9.81
CA GLU A 174 7.01 -1.48 11.26
C GLU A 174 7.52 -2.86 11.74
N ALA A 175 7.94 -3.73 10.82
CA ALA A 175 8.22 -5.13 11.08
C ALA A 175 9.63 -5.41 11.64
N LEU A 176 10.50 -4.40 11.79
CA LEU A 176 11.79 -4.58 12.47
C LEU A 176 11.67 -4.63 13.99
N SER A 177 10.52 -4.24 14.55
CA SER A 177 10.24 -4.28 15.99
C SER A 177 9.45 -5.54 16.39
N VAL A 178 9.52 -6.61 15.60
CA VAL A 178 8.75 -7.85 15.85
C VAL A 178 9.45 -8.78 16.83
N GLY A 179 8.66 -9.38 17.72
CA GLY A 179 9.15 -10.36 18.68
C GLY A 179 9.93 -9.74 19.83
N ASP A 180 10.98 -10.43 20.26
CA ASP A 180 11.92 -9.98 21.28
C ASP A 180 13.16 -9.30 20.64
N GLN A 181 14.02 -8.72 21.47
CA GLN A 181 15.23 -8.03 21.02
C GLN A 181 16.18 -8.95 20.24
N THR A 182 16.23 -10.23 20.59
CA THR A 182 17.08 -11.23 19.92
C THR A 182 16.59 -11.48 18.50
N PHE A 183 15.28 -11.65 18.31
CA PHE A 183 14.68 -11.81 16.99
C PHE A 183 14.78 -10.53 16.16
N ALA A 184 14.60 -9.35 16.77
CA ALA A 184 14.79 -8.08 16.09
C ALA A 184 16.21 -7.92 15.49
N GLN A 185 17.24 -8.40 16.19
CA GLN A 185 18.60 -8.44 15.66
C GLN A 185 18.75 -9.41 14.48
N LYS A 186 18.17 -10.61 14.57
CA LYS A 186 18.13 -11.57 13.45
C LYS A 186 17.42 -10.98 12.23
N ALA A 187 16.28 -10.33 12.44
CA ALA A 187 15.50 -9.66 11.41
C ALA A 187 16.31 -8.55 10.73
N LEU A 188 16.98 -7.69 11.50
CA LEU A 188 17.83 -6.62 10.97
C LEU A 188 19.03 -7.18 10.19
N ALA A 189 19.67 -8.24 10.68
CA ALA A 189 20.76 -8.91 9.98
C ALA A 189 20.30 -9.44 8.61
N LYS A 190 19.14 -10.11 8.56
CA LYS A 190 18.57 -10.60 7.30
C LYS A 190 18.20 -9.47 6.34
N MET A 191 17.71 -8.33 6.86
CA MET A 191 17.44 -7.16 6.03
C MET A 191 18.71 -6.52 5.46
N ASN A 192 19.80 -6.48 6.23
CA ASN A 192 21.10 -6.03 5.74
C ASN A 192 21.69 -6.99 4.68
N GLU A 193 21.44 -8.29 4.82
CA GLU A 193 21.80 -9.29 3.80
C GLU A 193 21.07 -8.99 2.48
N PHE A 194 19.76 -8.73 2.51
CA PHE A 194 19.01 -8.36 1.30
C PHE A 194 19.48 -7.05 0.69
N LYS A 195 19.81 -6.06 1.53
CA LYS A 195 20.42 -4.81 1.05
C LYS A 195 21.74 -5.09 0.33
N ALA A 196 22.60 -5.94 0.89
CA ALA A 196 23.88 -6.31 0.28
C ALA A 196 23.72 -7.13 -1.01
N GLN A 197 22.63 -7.88 -1.15
CA GLN A 197 22.26 -8.60 -2.38
C GLN A 197 21.64 -7.70 -3.46
N GLY A 198 21.46 -6.39 -3.21
CA GLY A 198 20.86 -5.47 -4.17
C GLY A 198 19.34 -5.58 -4.29
N LYS A 199 18.67 -6.20 -3.31
CA LYS A 199 17.19 -6.21 -3.27
C LYS A 199 16.66 -4.80 -3.04
N THR A 200 15.51 -4.50 -3.63
CA THR A 200 14.86 -3.19 -3.45
C THR A 200 13.96 -3.24 -2.21
N ILE A 201 14.06 -2.24 -1.32
CA ILE A 201 13.37 -2.29 -0.02
C ILE A 201 12.60 -0.99 0.23
N PHE A 202 11.31 -1.09 0.49
CA PHE A 202 10.50 0.00 1.05
C PHE A 202 10.36 -0.21 2.56
N PHE A 203 10.84 0.75 3.34
CA PHE A 203 10.91 0.64 4.80
C PHE A 203 10.09 1.74 5.49
N VAL A 204 9.19 1.36 6.38
CA VAL A 204 8.41 2.30 7.20
C VAL A 204 8.71 2.07 8.67
N SER A 205 9.11 3.14 9.35
CA SER A 205 9.38 3.15 10.79
C SER A 205 8.94 4.46 11.41
N HIS A 206 8.50 4.39 12.66
CA HIS A 206 8.27 5.55 13.52
C HIS A 206 9.57 6.16 14.05
N SER A 207 10.69 5.43 13.97
CA SER A 207 12.00 5.94 14.40
C SER A 207 12.75 6.54 13.22
N LEU A 208 12.91 7.86 13.22
CA LEU A 208 13.71 8.54 12.21
C LEU A 208 15.19 8.12 12.27
N GLN A 209 15.68 7.69 13.44
CA GLN A 209 17.03 7.14 13.58
C GLN A 209 17.19 5.82 12.81
N GLN A 210 16.20 4.92 12.89
CA GLN A 210 16.23 3.67 12.12
C GLN A 210 16.19 3.96 10.62
N VAL A 211 15.35 4.91 10.19
CA VAL A 211 15.30 5.37 8.79
C VAL A 211 16.68 5.85 8.35
N ARG A 212 17.34 6.71 9.14
CA ARG A 212 18.69 7.22 8.83
C ARG A 212 19.75 6.13 8.72
N GLN A 213 19.66 5.10 9.54
CA GLN A 213 20.65 4.02 9.60
C GLN A 213 20.48 3.00 8.47
N PHE A 214 19.24 2.74 8.06
CA PHE A 214 18.94 1.62 7.16
C PHE A 214 18.73 2.04 5.69
N THR A 215 18.26 3.27 5.45
CA THR A 215 17.76 3.70 4.13
C THR A 215 18.73 4.62 3.40
N ASP A 216 18.79 4.51 2.08
CA ASP A 216 19.64 5.33 1.20
C ASP A 216 18.86 6.55 0.65
N LYS A 217 17.55 6.37 0.48
CA LYS A 217 16.61 7.38 0.02
C LYS A 217 15.43 7.47 0.99
N VAL A 218 14.82 8.65 1.11
CA VAL A 218 13.58 8.83 1.88
C VAL A 218 12.52 9.51 1.04
N MET A 219 11.30 9.00 1.15
CA MET A 219 10.05 9.59 0.68
C MET A 219 9.29 10.19 1.85
N TRP A 220 9.10 11.51 1.84
CA TRP A 220 8.25 12.20 2.79
C TRP A 220 6.83 12.36 2.23
N ILE A 221 5.88 11.65 2.83
CA ILE A 221 4.46 11.72 2.46
C ILE A 221 3.69 12.49 3.53
N GLN A 222 2.91 13.49 3.10
CA GLN A 222 2.14 14.36 3.99
C GLN A 222 0.74 14.59 3.41
N TYR A 223 -0.29 14.10 4.11
CA TYR A 223 -1.71 14.23 3.73
C TYR A 223 -2.00 13.89 2.26
N GLY A 224 -1.44 12.80 1.77
CA GLY A 224 -1.62 12.26 0.42
C GLY A 224 -0.77 12.90 -0.67
N ASP A 225 0.05 13.91 -0.35
CA ASP A 225 1.05 14.45 -1.26
C ASP A 225 2.43 13.85 -0.96
N LEU A 226 3.22 13.57 -1.99
CA LEU A 226 4.67 13.38 -1.86
C LEU A 226 5.31 14.76 -1.73
N LYS A 227 5.81 15.10 -0.54
CA LYS A 227 6.43 16.40 -0.26
C LYS A 227 7.85 16.49 -0.81
N ALA A 228 8.61 15.42 -0.61
CA ALA A 228 9.97 15.31 -1.11
C ALA A 228 10.35 13.84 -1.23
N ILE A 229 11.27 13.56 -2.15
CA ILE A 229 11.97 12.29 -2.29
C ILE A 229 13.43 12.58 -2.62
N GLY A 230 14.37 11.94 -1.95
CA GLY A 230 15.79 12.25 -2.10
C GLY A 230 16.67 11.49 -1.12
N LYS A 231 17.94 11.89 -1.00
CA LYS A 231 18.89 11.26 -0.08
C LYS A 231 18.37 11.28 1.35
N THR A 232 18.57 10.18 2.07
CA THR A 232 18.07 10.02 3.44
C THR A 232 18.46 11.17 4.36
N ALA A 233 19.73 11.59 4.35
CA ALA A 233 20.20 12.66 5.24
C ALA A 233 19.41 13.97 5.05
N GLU A 234 19.21 14.38 3.80
CA GLU A 234 18.56 15.64 3.44
C GLU A 234 17.07 15.62 3.81
N ILE A 235 16.34 14.60 3.32
CA ILE A 235 14.88 14.55 3.50
C ILE A 235 14.50 14.21 4.95
N ALA A 236 15.30 13.39 5.65
CA ALA A 236 15.07 13.13 7.06
C ALA A 236 15.28 14.41 7.91
N ASP A 237 16.27 15.24 7.59
CA ASP A 237 16.48 16.53 8.28
C ASP A 237 15.31 17.49 8.05
N GLU A 238 14.80 17.58 6.82
CA GLU A 238 13.62 18.39 6.51
C GLU A 238 12.38 17.92 7.27
N TYR A 239 12.14 16.61 7.30
CA TYR A 239 11.05 16.02 8.04
C TYR A 239 11.20 16.23 9.55
N GLU A 240 12.42 16.14 10.09
CA GLU A 240 12.71 16.40 11.50
C GLU A 240 12.45 17.87 11.87
N LYS A 241 12.88 18.81 11.04
CA LYS A 241 12.59 20.25 11.19
C LYS A 241 11.09 20.51 11.21
N TRP A 242 10.36 19.91 10.26
CA TRP A 242 8.90 20.00 10.21
C TRP A 242 8.26 19.42 11.47
N THR A 243 8.74 18.27 11.95
CA THR A 243 8.21 17.61 13.16
C THR A 243 8.46 18.45 14.40
N LYS A 244 9.65 19.05 14.56
CA LYS A 244 9.98 19.98 15.65
C LYS A 244 9.07 21.21 15.62
N TRP A 245 8.91 21.83 14.45
CA TRP A 245 7.99 22.94 14.27
C TRP A 245 6.56 22.56 14.66
N PHE A 246 6.05 21.45 14.13
CA PHE A 246 4.68 20.99 14.36
C PHE A 246 4.45 20.69 15.84
N ASN A 247 5.40 20.03 16.51
CA ASN A 247 5.32 19.71 17.93
C ASN A 247 5.41 20.94 18.83
N GLY A 248 6.12 21.99 18.40
CA GLY A 248 6.20 23.28 19.10
C GLY A 248 4.94 24.13 19.02
N GLN A 249 4.01 23.85 18.10
CA GLN A 249 2.75 24.59 17.98
C GLN A 249 1.80 24.31 19.15
N SER A 250 0.92 25.28 19.45
CA SER A 250 -0.18 25.12 20.41
C SER A 250 -1.17 24.06 19.93
N LYS A 251 -2.03 23.58 20.85
CA LYS A 251 -3.05 22.57 20.52
C LYS A 251 -4.02 23.07 19.45
N ASP A 252 -4.39 24.34 19.49
CA ASP A 252 -5.34 24.94 18.54
C ASP A 252 -4.70 25.15 17.15
N GLU A 253 -3.44 25.58 17.10
CA GLU A 253 -2.69 25.68 15.84
C GLU A 253 -2.48 24.31 15.18
N LYS A 254 -2.13 23.29 15.97
CA LYS A 254 -2.03 21.90 15.47
C LYS A 254 -3.36 21.44 14.87
N LYS A 255 -4.46 21.66 15.59
CA LYS A 255 -5.80 21.27 15.15
C LYS A 255 -6.17 22.00 13.85
N LYS A 256 -5.99 23.32 13.80
CA LYS A 256 -6.25 24.14 12.61
C LYS A 256 -5.44 23.66 11.40
N TYR A 257 -4.14 23.43 11.58
CA TYR A 257 -3.29 22.89 10.52
C TYR A 257 -3.79 21.53 10.02
N GLN A 258 -4.10 20.60 10.93
CA GLN A 258 -4.63 19.28 10.57
C GLN A 258 -5.96 19.37 9.81
N GLU A 259 -6.87 20.25 10.24
CA GLU A 259 -8.16 20.48 9.59
C GLU A 259 -7.99 21.06 8.18
N GLU A 260 -7.10 22.03 8.00
CA GLU A 260 -6.78 22.59 6.68
C GLU A 260 -6.21 21.53 5.73
N GLN A 261 -5.30 20.67 6.21
CA GLN A 261 -4.72 19.62 5.37
C GLN A 261 -5.74 18.53 5.04
N LYS A 262 -6.60 18.12 5.98
CA LYS A 262 -7.70 17.18 5.73
C LYS A 262 -8.73 17.78 4.78
N ALA A 263 -9.03 19.07 4.90
CA ALA A 263 -9.92 19.77 3.96
C ALA A 263 -9.34 19.73 2.54
N LYS A 264 -8.01 19.86 2.36
CA LYS A 264 -7.35 19.66 1.06
C LYS A 264 -7.46 18.23 0.54
N GLN A 265 -7.44 17.22 1.40
CA GLN A 265 -7.68 15.82 1.01
C GLN A 265 -9.11 15.58 0.54
N ILE A 266 -10.10 16.26 1.13
CA ILE A 266 -11.50 16.13 0.72
C ILE A 266 -11.79 16.96 -0.54
N ALA A 267 -11.20 18.15 -0.64
CA ALA A 267 -11.39 19.07 -1.77
C ALA A 267 -10.56 18.69 -3.02
N PHE A 268 -9.72 17.65 -2.95
CA PHE A 268 -9.02 17.14 -4.12
C PHE A 268 -10.01 16.49 -5.10
N SER A 269 -9.69 16.54 -6.39
CA SER A 269 -10.55 16.00 -7.45
C SER A 269 -9.72 15.54 -8.64
N GLU A 270 -10.31 14.67 -9.44
CA GLU A 270 -9.75 14.20 -10.72
C GLU A 270 -9.52 15.35 -11.70
N GLU A 271 -10.35 16.39 -11.67
CA GLU A 271 -10.14 17.60 -12.47
C GLU A 271 -8.86 18.33 -12.06
N LYS A 272 -8.61 18.48 -10.74
CA LYS A 272 -7.35 19.05 -10.24
C LYS A 272 -6.15 18.19 -10.64
N LEU A 273 -6.30 16.87 -10.61
CA LEU A 273 -5.25 15.96 -11.07
C LEU A 273 -4.98 16.10 -12.57
N THR A 274 -6.02 16.17 -13.40
CA THR A 274 -5.93 16.33 -14.85
C THR A 274 -5.18 17.62 -15.21
N ARG A 275 -5.53 18.74 -14.56
CA ARG A 275 -4.81 20.02 -14.75
C ARG A 275 -3.33 19.90 -14.38
N ARG A 276 -2.99 19.20 -13.28
CA ARG A 276 -1.59 18.94 -12.88
C ARG A 276 -0.84 18.16 -13.95
N VAL A 277 -1.42 17.07 -14.45
CA VAL A 277 -0.81 16.23 -15.51
C VAL A 277 -0.59 17.03 -16.79
N GLN A 278 -1.58 17.81 -17.22
CA GLN A 278 -1.48 18.62 -18.42
C GLN A 278 -0.38 19.69 -18.32
N SER A 279 -0.21 20.29 -17.14
CA SER A 279 0.83 21.30 -16.87
C SER A 279 2.24 20.74 -16.68
N ASP A 280 2.43 19.41 -16.62
CA ASP A 280 3.75 18.82 -16.39
C ASP A 280 4.60 18.86 -17.66
N GLU A 281 5.58 19.75 -17.72
CA GLU A 281 6.45 19.91 -18.88
C GLU A 281 7.39 18.71 -19.11
N LYS A 282 7.58 17.84 -18.10
CA LYS A 282 8.45 16.67 -18.21
C LYS A 282 7.80 15.48 -18.91
N LEU A 283 6.48 15.49 -19.05
CA LEU A 283 5.73 14.41 -19.71
C LEU A 283 5.50 14.72 -21.18
N ALA A 284 5.70 13.71 -22.02
CA ALA A 284 5.31 13.77 -23.42
C ALA A 284 3.78 13.81 -23.56
N MET A 285 3.28 14.32 -24.70
CA MET A 285 1.84 14.55 -24.90
C MET A 285 1.03 13.24 -24.87
N ASP A 286 1.59 12.17 -25.42
CA ASP A 286 1.03 10.82 -25.40
C ASP A 286 0.97 10.24 -23.97
N GLU A 287 2.01 10.43 -23.16
CA GLU A 287 2.02 10.04 -21.75
C GLU A 287 0.95 10.79 -20.96
N LYS A 288 0.79 12.10 -21.19
CA LYS A 288 -0.27 12.91 -20.58
C LYS A 288 -1.64 12.34 -20.93
N GLN A 289 -1.89 12.05 -22.21
CA GLN A 289 -3.16 11.49 -22.66
C GLN A 289 -3.43 10.12 -22.03
N HIS A 290 -2.42 9.27 -21.95
CA HIS A 290 -2.53 7.95 -21.32
C HIS A 290 -2.85 8.05 -19.82
N ILE A 291 -2.21 8.96 -19.08
CA ILE A 291 -2.49 9.15 -17.65
C ILE A 291 -3.90 9.71 -17.46
N VAL A 292 -4.30 10.71 -18.26
CA VAL A 292 -5.63 11.33 -18.17
C VAL A 292 -6.75 10.36 -18.54
N SER A 293 -6.56 9.50 -19.53
CA SER A 293 -7.57 8.49 -19.88
C SER A 293 -7.83 7.50 -18.75
N HIS A 294 -6.82 7.17 -17.94
CA HIS A 294 -6.96 6.31 -16.77
C HIS A 294 -7.54 7.02 -15.54
N ILE A 295 -7.54 8.35 -15.52
CA ILE A 295 -8.25 9.14 -14.49
C ILE A 295 -9.76 9.11 -14.75
N ALA A 296 -10.19 9.26 -16.00
CA ALA A 296 -11.61 9.38 -16.36
C ALA A 296 -12.44 8.09 -16.18
N VAL A 297 -11.79 6.93 -15.99
CA VAL A 297 -12.48 5.64 -15.82
C VAL A 297 -13.01 5.45 -14.39
N GLY A 298 -12.63 6.31 -13.45
CA GLY A 298 -12.79 6.11 -12.01
C GLY A 298 -14.20 6.08 -11.45
N ASP A 299 -15.19 6.84 -11.97
CA ASP A 299 -16.42 7.04 -11.16
C ASP A 299 -17.70 7.45 -11.90
N SER A 300 -17.81 7.19 -13.20
CA SER A 300 -19.14 7.24 -13.84
C SER A 300 -19.29 6.13 -14.88
N MET A 301 -20.37 5.36 -14.76
CA MET A 301 -20.82 4.57 -15.90
C MET A 301 -21.06 5.54 -17.06
N ARG A 302 -20.43 5.26 -18.20
CA ARG A 302 -20.71 6.01 -19.44
C ARG A 302 -22.23 6.09 -19.65
N PRO A 303 -22.77 7.18 -20.20
CA PRO A 303 -24.21 7.31 -20.44
C PRO A 303 -24.83 6.11 -21.17
N GLN A 304 -24.04 5.48 -22.05
CA GLN A 304 -24.38 4.27 -22.79
C GLN A 304 -24.56 3.04 -21.88
N THR A 305 -23.67 2.82 -20.90
CA THR A 305 -23.81 1.74 -19.93
C THR A 305 -24.99 1.98 -18.99
N TRP A 306 -25.30 3.24 -18.68
CA TRP A 306 -26.50 3.60 -17.93
C TRP A 306 -27.79 3.30 -18.71
N GLY A 307 -27.79 3.59 -20.03
CA GLY A 307 -28.88 3.24 -20.94
C GLY A 307 -29.12 1.72 -21.05
N LEU A 308 -28.05 0.93 -21.17
CA LEU A 308 -28.14 -0.53 -21.22
C LEU A 308 -28.67 -1.12 -19.90
N LEU A 309 -28.18 -0.63 -18.75
CA LEU A 309 -28.66 -1.08 -17.45
C LEU A 309 -30.13 -0.72 -17.21
N SER A 310 -30.54 0.50 -17.56
CA SER A 310 -31.94 0.91 -17.43
C SER A 310 -32.87 0.09 -18.33
N LEU A 311 -32.48 -0.21 -19.58
CA LEU A 311 -33.21 -1.14 -20.44
C LEU A 311 -33.33 -2.55 -19.85
N SER A 312 -32.24 -3.08 -19.29
CA SER A 312 -32.26 -4.40 -18.65
C SER A 312 -33.16 -4.45 -17.41
N ILE A 313 -33.16 -3.40 -16.59
CA ILE A 313 -34.02 -3.28 -15.40
C ILE A 313 -35.49 -3.17 -15.83
N ILE A 314 -35.80 -2.37 -16.85
CA ILE A 314 -37.15 -2.25 -17.41
C ILE A 314 -37.63 -3.61 -17.95
N GLY A 315 -36.77 -4.34 -18.66
CA GLY A 315 -37.07 -5.69 -19.15
C GLY A 315 -37.41 -6.67 -18.04
N VAL A 316 -36.64 -6.67 -16.94
CA VAL A 316 -36.92 -7.51 -15.76
C VAL A 316 -38.23 -7.12 -15.07
N LEU A 317 -38.51 -5.82 -14.93
CA LEU A 317 -39.76 -5.34 -14.34
C LEU A 317 -40.98 -5.68 -15.20
N LEU A 318 -40.87 -5.57 -16.53
CA LEU A 318 -41.92 -5.98 -17.46
C LEU A 318 -42.16 -7.49 -17.41
N PHE A 319 -41.10 -8.29 -17.31
CA PHE A 319 -41.20 -9.74 -17.16
C PHE A 319 -41.90 -10.13 -15.85
N ILE A 320 -41.53 -9.50 -14.73
CA ILE A 320 -42.21 -9.71 -13.43
C ILE A 320 -43.67 -9.27 -13.49
N TYR A 321 -43.98 -8.15 -14.14
CA TYR A 321 -45.35 -7.66 -14.29
C TYR A 321 -46.22 -8.60 -15.15
N GLN A 322 -45.68 -9.09 -16.28
CA GLN A 322 -46.36 -10.10 -17.09
C GLN A 322 -46.61 -11.39 -16.30
N TYR A 323 -45.62 -11.85 -15.54
CA TYR A 323 -45.74 -13.05 -14.72
C TYR A 323 -46.79 -12.89 -13.60
N ALA A 324 -46.86 -11.72 -12.96
CA ALA A 324 -47.83 -11.42 -11.91
C ALA A 324 -49.26 -11.17 -12.41
N MET A 325 -49.44 -10.83 -13.69
CA MET A 325 -50.76 -10.63 -14.31
C MET A 325 -51.35 -11.92 -14.90
N TRP A 326 -50.53 -12.95 -15.11
CA TRP A 326 -50.89 -14.21 -15.77
C TRP A 326 -50.79 -15.45 -14.87
N GLY A 327 -50.41 -15.28 -13.60
CA GLY A 327 -50.45 -16.31 -12.55
C GLY A 327 -51.42 -15.94 -11.46
#